data_AF-A0AAW2PXR6-F1
#
_entry.id   AF-A0AAW2PXR6-F1
#
_cell.length_a   1.000
_cell.length_b   1.000
_cell.length_c   1.000
_cell.angle_alpha   90.00
_cell.angle_beta   90.00
_cell.angle_gamma   90.00
#
_symmetry.space_group_name_H-M   'P 1'
#
loop_
_entity.id
_entity.type
_entity.pdbx_description
1 polymer ?
#
loop_
_entity_poly.entity_id
_entity_poly.type
_entity_poly.pdbx_seq_one_letter_code
_entity_poly.pdbx_strand_id
1 'polypeptide(L)'
;MKSKIKWAALGGLVLSFTSILVHLFLAKSSASLVQYGAATAFTEDLHYIGNPSRKEVVGKGECIEPLQPYANPRSVSYSVPHEQNNGFIYAKIRGGFEKIRTSICDLVTVSRLLNATLVIPEILESTQSKGISSKFKSFSYLYDEKQFIAALASDVIIVRNLPSDLMEGRRQKQYPIFKPKSSSSPNFYLHEVLPKLKNAKVIGLILTDGGCLQ
;
A
#
# COMPACT_ATOMS: atom_id res chain seq x y z
N MET A 1 55.08 37.96 -25.08
CA MET A 1 53.95 37.95 -24.11
C MET A 1 52.90 36.82 -24.32
N LYS A 2 53.02 35.92 -25.32
CA LYS A 2 51.98 34.89 -25.61
C LYS A 2 52.09 33.56 -24.82
N SER A 3 53.22 33.32 -24.14
CA SER A 3 53.47 32.04 -23.43
C SER A 3 52.89 32.00 -22.01
N LYS A 4 52.98 33.10 -21.25
CA LYS A 4 52.54 33.14 -19.84
C LYS A 4 51.03 32.94 -19.65
N ILE A 5 50.23 33.37 -20.62
CA ILE A 5 48.76 33.25 -20.58
C ILE A 5 48.32 31.78 -20.75
N LYS A 6 49.05 30.99 -21.55
CA LYS A 6 48.75 29.55 -21.74
C LYS A 6 48.98 28.74 -20.46
N TRP A 7 50.04 29.05 -19.71
CA TRP A 7 50.32 28.42 -18.43
C TRP A 7 49.34 28.81 -17.33
N ALA A 8 48.86 30.06 -17.34
CA ALA A 8 47.80 30.51 -16.43
C ALA A 8 46.45 29.81 -16.73
N ALA A 9 46.09 29.67 -18.01
CA ALA A 9 44.87 28.96 -18.42
C ALA A 9 44.94 27.46 -18.09
N LEU A 10 46.09 26.82 -18.29
CA LEU A 10 46.30 25.42 -17.94
C LEU A 10 46.25 25.21 -16.41
N GLY A 11 46.87 26.11 -15.64
CA GLY A 11 46.79 26.08 -14.18
C GLY A 11 45.36 26.25 -13.65
N GLY A 12 44.58 27.17 -14.24
CA GLY A 12 43.18 27.36 -13.89
C GLY A 12 42.30 26.15 -14.21
N LEU A 13 42.53 25.49 -15.35
CA LEU A 13 41.80 24.26 -15.73
C LEU A 13 42.06 23.13 -14.73
N VAL A 14 43.32 22.93 -14.32
CA VAL A 14 43.70 21.91 -13.34
C VAL A 14 43.07 22.18 -11.98
N LEU A 15 43.10 23.42 -11.50
CA LEU A 15 42.45 23.84 -10.25
C LEU A 15 40.92 23.59 -10.26
N SER A 16 40.27 23.86 -11.39
CA SER A 16 38.84 23.59 -11.58
C SER A 16 38.54 22.08 -11.50
N PHE A 17 39.36 21.26 -12.16
CA PHE A 17 39.18 19.81 -12.15
C PHE A 17 39.40 19.21 -10.76
N THR A 18 40.39 19.69 -10.01
CA THR A 18 40.62 19.27 -8.63
C THR A 18 39.49 19.66 -7.68
N SER A 19 38.90 20.86 -7.88
CA SER A 19 37.76 21.33 -7.08
C SER A 19 36.52 20.44 -7.30
N ILE A 20 36.23 20.10 -8.55
CA ILE A 20 35.15 19.15 -8.90
C ILE A 20 35.40 17.77 -8.27
N LEU A 21 36.64 17.28 -8.29
CA LEU A 21 36.97 15.99 -7.69
C LEU A 21 36.75 15.97 -6.17
N VAL A 22 37.13 17.06 -5.47
CA VAL A 22 36.90 17.22 -4.03
C VAL A 22 35.40 17.25 -3.72
N HIS A 23 34.61 18.01 -4.47
CA HIS A 23 33.15 18.06 -4.28
C HIS A 23 32.49 16.71 -4.55
N LEU A 24 32.93 15.97 -5.57
CA LEU A 24 32.43 14.63 -5.87
C LEU A 24 32.78 13.63 -4.76
N PHE A 25 33.99 13.74 -4.18
CA PHE A 25 34.42 12.91 -3.05
C PHE A 25 33.64 13.25 -1.77
N LEU A 26 33.39 14.54 -1.52
CA LEU A 26 32.60 15.00 -0.37
C LEU A 26 31.14 14.52 -0.47
N ALA A 27 30.54 14.59 -1.66
CA ALA A 27 29.18 14.12 -1.93
C ALA A 27 29.06 12.59 -1.83
N LYS A 28 30.07 11.84 -2.27
CA LYS A 28 30.09 10.37 -2.14
C LYS A 28 30.34 9.93 -0.69
N SER A 29 31.17 10.66 0.05
CA SER A 29 31.44 10.39 1.46
C SER A 29 30.21 10.69 2.33
N SER A 30 29.49 11.79 2.07
CA SER A 30 28.25 12.11 2.77
C SER A 30 27.14 11.10 2.48
N ALA A 31 27.00 10.64 1.22
CA ALA A 31 26.07 9.58 0.85
C ALA A 31 26.39 8.26 1.58
N SER A 32 27.68 7.90 1.70
CA SER A 32 28.09 6.72 2.46
C SER A 32 27.82 6.87 3.97
N LEU A 33 28.07 8.05 4.55
CA LEU A 33 27.88 8.30 5.98
C LEU A 33 26.40 8.26 6.38
N VAL A 34 25.50 8.80 5.55
CA VAL A 34 24.04 8.74 5.79
C VAL A 34 23.53 7.30 5.67
N GLN A 35 24.10 6.49 4.77
CA GLN A 35 23.70 5.10 4.59
C GLN A 35 24.24 4.17 5.69
N TYR A 36 25.44 4.45 6.23
CA TYR A 36 25.97 3.76 7.42
C TYR A 36 25.24 4.20 8.71
N GLY A 37 24.90 5.48 8.87
CA GLY A 37 24.15 5.99 10.02
C GLY A 37 22.70 5.47 10.08
N ALA A 38 22.05 5.31 8.92
CA ALA A 38 20.73 4.68 8.85
C ALA A 38 20.80 3.17 9.17
N ALA A 39 21.79 2.46 8.64
CA ALA A 39 21.96 1.03 8.93
C ALA A 39 22.29 0.74 10.40
N THR A 40 23.04 1.62 11.08
CA THR A 40 23.31 1.50 12.53
C THR A 40 22.10 1.85 13.39
N ALA A 41 21.29 2.84 12.99
CA ALA A 41 20.05 3.17 13.71
C ALA A 41 18.99 2.06 13.65
N PHE A 42 18.99 1.22 12.60
CA PHE A 42 18.11 0.05 12.50
C PHE A 42 18.66 -1.21 13.15
N THR A 43 19.94 -1.25 13.55
CA THR A 43 20.56 -2.45 14.16
C THR A 43 20.68 -2.37 15.68
N GLU A 44 20.58 -1.18 16.29
CA GLU A 44 20.53 -1.04 17.76
C GLU A 44 19.21 -1.53 18.37
N ASP A 45 18.10 -1.48 17.63
CA ASP A 45 16.79 -2.01 18.09
C ASP A 45 16.65 -3.53 17.99
N LEU A 46 17.62 -4.24 17.38
CA LEU A 46 17.57 -5.70 17.21
C LEU A 46 18.45 -6.49 18.19
N HIS A 47 18.99 -5.85 19.23
CA HIS A 47 19.89 -6.53 20.19
C HIS A 47 19.28 -6.96 21.54
N TYR A 48 17.94 -6.98 21.68
CA TYR A 48 17.25 -7.53 22.86
C TYR A 48 16.46 -8.83 22.62
N ILE A 49 16.92 -9.73 21.74
CA ILE A 49 16.41 -11.11 21.72
C ILE A 49 17.58 -12.08 21.71
N GLY A 50 17.91 -12.60 22.90
CA GLY A 50 18.80 -13.73 23.06
C GLY A 50 18.17 -15.01 22.52
N ASN A 51 18.82 -15.57 21.50
CA ASN A 51 19.02 -16.99 21.15
C ASN A 51 17.86 -18.01 21.34
N PRO A 52 17.35 -18.67 20.27
CA PRO A 52 16.34 -19.71 20.40
C PRO A 52 16.99 -21.07 20.66
N SER A 53 16.88 -21.57 21.89
CA SER A 53 17.11 -23.00 22.15
C SER A 53 15.83 -23.77 21.80
N ARG A 54 15.95 -24.57 20.74
CA ARG A 54 14.99 -25.53 20.21
C ARG A 54 14.51 -26.48 21.32
N LYS A 55 13.22 -26.42 21.67
CA LYS A 55 12.46 -27.56 22.23
C LYS A 55 11.06 -27.57 21.64
N GLU A 56 10.86 -28.46 20.68
CA GLU A 56 9.55 -28.90 20.24
C GLU A 56 8.85 -29.57 21.42
N VAL A 57 7.71 -29.03 21.83
CA VAL A 57 6.67 -29.78 22.54
C VAL A 57 5.35 -29.42 21.85
N VAL A 58 4.91 -30.27 20.93
CA VAL A 58 3.57 -30.23 20.36
C VAL A 58 2.61 -30.66 21.46
N GLY A 59 1.97 -29.67 22.10
CA GLY A 59 0.90 -29.84 23.07
C GLY A 59 -0.40 -29.24 22.55
N LYS A 60 -1.31 -30.10 22.12
CA LYS A 60 -2.78 -29.99 22.18
C LYS A 60 -3.40 -28.57 22.18
N GLY A 61 -3.80 -28.14 20.98
CA GLY A 61 -5.02 -27.37 20.70
C GLY A 61 -5.42 -26.22 21.63
N GLU A 62 -4.71 -25.10 21.56
CA GLU A 62 -5.23 -23.80 21.98
C GLU A 62 -5.06 -22.80 20.83
N CYS A 63 -6.08 -21.95 20.63
CA CYS A 63 -6.10 -20.94 19.60
C CYS A 63 -4.94 -19.97 19.84
N ILE A 64 -4.09 -19.77 18.82
CA ILE A 64 -2.94 -18.85 18.92
C ILE A 64 -3.48 -17.47 19.26
N GLU A 65 -3.20 -17.03 20.48
CA GLU A 65 -3.58 -15.70 20.96
C GLU A 65 -2.92 -14.64 20.05
N PRO A 66 -3.63 -13.58 19.63
CA PRO A 66 -3.04 -12.54 18.80
C PRO A 66 -1.80 -11.98 19.52
N LEU A 67 -0.63 -12.05 18.86
CA LEU A 67 0.66 -11.59 19.37
C LEU A 67 0.70 -10.08 19.72
N GLN A 68 -0.41 -9.38 19.53
CA GLN A 68 -0.58 -7.97 19.83
C GLN A 68 -1.87 -7.78 20.62
N PRO A 69 -1.81 -7.72 21.97
CA PRO A 69 -2.98 -7.46 22.82
C PRO A 69 -3.66 -6.11 22.51
N TYR A 70 -2.94 -5.18 21.87
CA TYR A 70 -3.44 -3.87 21.43
C TYR A 70 -3.90 -3.82 19.96
N ALA A 71 -3.76 -4.90 19.18
CA ALA A 71 -4.27 -4.97 17.82
C ALA A 71 -5.80 -5.19 17.77
N ASN A 72 -6.45 -5.25 18.93
CA ASN A 72 -7.89 -5.35 19.04
C ASN A 72 -8.46 -4.00 19.54
N PRO A 73 -8.67 -2.99 18.68
CA PRO A 73 -9.26 -1.71 19.07
C PRO A 73 -10.74 -1.81 19.51
N ARG A 74 -11.29 -3.03 19.62
CA ARG A 74 -12.70 -3.35 19.86
C ARG A 74 -13.13 -3.24 21.33
N SER A 75 -12.57 -2.30 22.10
CA SER A 75 -13.16 -1.93 23.41
C SER A 75 -14.53 -1.26 23.25
N VAL A 76 -14.83 -0.76 22.05
CA VAL A 76 -16.12 -0.21 21.64
C VAL A 76 -16.86 -1.24 20.77
N SER A 77 -18.09 -1.57 21.17
CA SER A 77 -18.97 -2.49 20.42
C SER A 77 -19.49 -1.81 19.15
N TYR A 78 -18.78 -1.97 18.03
CA TYR A 78 -19.31 -1.64 16.71
C TYR A 78 -20.29 -2.72 16.24
N SER A 79 -21.34 -2.31 15.53
CA SER A 79 -22.28 -3.27 14.92
C SER A 79 -21.59 -4.08 13.82
N VAL A 80 -21.61 -5.40 13.98
CA VAL A 80 -21.08 -6.34 12.99
C VAL A 80 -21.78 -6.12 11.64
N PRO A 81 -21.07 -6.17 10.51
CA PRO A 81 -21.67 -6.11 9.18
C PRO A 81 -22.82 -7.10 9.02
N HIS A 82 -23.95 -6.62 8.52
CA HIS A 82 -25.09 -7.47 8.21
C HIS A 82 -24.91 -8.12 6.84
N GLU A 83 -25.37 -9.37 6.68
CA GLU A 83 -25.36 -10.07 5.39
C GLU A 83 -26.10 -9.27 4.30
N GLN A 84 -27.18 -8.58 4.69
CA GLN A 84 -27.89 -7.67 3.80
C GLN A 84 -27.17 -6.32 3.71
N ASN A 85 -26.61 -6.05 2.53
CA ASN A 85 -25.80 -4.87 2.24
C ASN A 85 -26.23 -4.20 0.92
N ASN A 86 -25.65 -3.06 0.59
CA ASN A 86 -26.05 -2.26 -0.57
C ASN A 86 -25.55 -2.83 -1.92
N GLY A 87 -24.58 -3.73 -1.91
CA GLY A 87 -23.97 -4.31 -3.11
C GLY A 87 -22.46 -4.57 -2.97
N PHE A 88 -21.78 -4.69 -4.10
CA PHE A 88 -20.35 -5.01 -4.19
C PHE A 88 -19.52 -3.85 -4.72
N ILE A 89 -18.36 -3.66 -4.12
CA ILE A 89 -17.34 -2.73 -4.60
C ILE A 89 -16.14 -3.57 -5.07
N TYR A 90 -15.83 -3.53 -6.36
CA TYR A 90 -14.53 -4.01 -6.83
C TYR A 90 -13.59 -2.82 -7.07
N ALA A 91 -12.31 -3.01 -6.78
CA ALA A 91 -11.34 -1.94 -6.89
C ALA A 91 -10.14 -2.35 -7.75
N LYS A 92 -9.58 -1.37 -8.45
CA LYS A 92 -8.31 -1.47 -9.16
C LYS A 92 -7.39 -0.39 -8.63
N ILE A 93 -6.23 -0.77 -8.12
CA ILE A 93 -5.27 0.13 -7.49
C ILE A 93 -4.03 0.21 -8.37
N ARG A 94 -3.58 1.42 -8.67
CA ARG A 94 -2.32 1.72 -9.34
C ARG A 94 -1.48 2.57 -8.42
N GLY A 95 -0.20 2.25 -8.31
CA GLY A 95 0.73 3.05 -7.51
C GLY A 95 1.96 2.27 -7.09
N GLY A 96 2.82 2.92 -6.30
CA GLY A 96 3.84 2.24 -5.50
C GLY A 96 3.24 1.66 -4.20
N PHE A 97 4.07 0.98 -3.41
CA PHE A 97 3.64 0.29 -2.19
C PHE A 97 2.86 1.20 -1.21
N GLU A 98 3.36 2.40 -0.93
CA GLU A 98 2.70 3.37 -0.04
C GLU A 98 1.30 3.77 -0.52
N LYS A 99 1.15 4.01 -1.83
CA LYS A 99 -0.14 4.33 -2.43
C LYS A 99 -1.09 3.14 -2.35
N ILE A 100 -0.57 1.93 -2.57
CA ILE A 100 -1.38 0.71 -2.47
C ILE A 100 -1.89 0.50 -1.05
N ARG A 101 -1.02 0.64 -0.04
CA ARG A 101 -1.38 0.46 1.37
C ARG A 101 -2.45 1.46 1.82
N THR A 102 -2.27 2.73 1.52
CA THR A 102 -3.26 3.78 1.86
C THR A 102 -4.59 3.56 1.14
N SER A 103 -4.56 3.21 -0.15
CA SER A 103 -5.77 2.87 -0.91
C SER A 103 -6.54 1.66 -0.35
N ILE A 104 -5.86 0.64 0.15
CA ILE A 104 -6.52 -0.54 0.76
C ILE A 104 -7.26 -0.15 2.04
N CYS A 105 -6.62 0.65 2.90
CA CYS A 105 -7.25 1.16 4.12
C CYS A 105 -8.52 1.96 3.80
N ASP A 106 -8.43 2.87 2.82
CA ASP A 106 -9.58 3.70 2.44
C ASP A 106 -10.70 2.87 1.81
N LEU A 107 -10.39 1.84 1.02
CA LEU A 107 -11.40 0.94 0.46
C LEU A 107 -12.18 0.19 1.54
N VAL A 108 -11.50 -0.26 2.60
CA VAL A 108 -12.15 -0.88 3.76
C VAL A 108 -13.10 0.12 4.42
N THR A 109 -12.63 1.34 4.68
CA THR A 109 -13.44 2.41 5.29
C THR A 109 -14.62 2.83 4.43
N VAL A 110 -14.43 2.99 3.12
CA VAL A 110 -15.49 3.32 2.16
C VAL A 110 -16.51 2.19 2.08
N SER A 111 -16.07 0.93 2.06
CA SER A 111 -16.98 -0.22 2.04
C SER A 111 -17.83 -0.29 3.31
N ARG A 112 -17.24 0.01 4.47
CA ARG A 112 -17.97 0.17 5.73
C ARG A 112 -18.97 1.33 5.67
N LEU A 113 -18.52 2.51 5.24
CA LEU A 113 -19.35 3.73 5.12
C LEU A 113 -20.57 3.49 4.23
N LEU A 114 -20.39 2.75 3.14
CA LEU A 114 -21.43 2.46 2.17
C LEU A 114 -22.22 1.19 2.49
N ASN A 115 -21.96 0.52 3.62
CA ASN A 115 -22.49 -0.80 3.97
C ASN A 115 -22.47 -1.73 2.74
N ALA A 116 -21.29 -1.99 2.19
CA ALA A 116 -21.07 -2.73 0.96
C ALA A 116 -20.07 -3.86 1.18
N THR A 117 -20.18 -4.92 0.37
CA THR A 117 -19.17 -5.99 0.33
C THR A 117 -17.98 -5.54 -0.50
N LEU A 118 -16.78 -5.65 0.06
CA LEU A 118 -15.53 -5.40 -0.64
C LEU A 118 -15.07 -6.66 -1.37
N VAL A 119 -14.83 -6.54 -2.67
CA VAL A 119 -14.10 -7.57 -3.43
C VAL A 119 -12.61 -7.30 -3.29
N ILE A 120 -11.79 -8.34 -3.07
CA ILE A 120 -10.32 -8.19 -2.97
C ILE A 120 -9.80 -7.30 -4.12
N PRO A 121 -9.10 -6.19 -3.79
CA PRO A 121 -8.64 -5.26 -4.81
C PRO A 121 -7.63 -5.85 -5.78
N GLU A 122 -7.74 -5.47 -7.05
CA GLU A 122 -6.76 -5.81 -8.08
C GLU A 122 -5.63 -4.78 -8.07
N ILE A 123 -4.40 -5.25 -7.88
CA ILE A 123 -3.21 -4.41 -7.98
C ILE A 123 -2.78 -4.39 -9.44
N LEU A 124 -2.74 -3.20 -10.02
CA LEU A 124 -2.32 -2.99 -11.40
C LEU A 124 -0.87 -2.52 -11.45
N GLU A 125 -0.18 -2.92 -12.51
CA GLU A 125 1.17 -2.48 -12.79
C GLU A 125 1.26 -0.95 -12.88
N SER A 126 2.23 -0.39 -12.17
CA SER A 126 2.59 1.02 -12.23
C SER A 126 3.93 1.20 -12.96
N THR A 127 4.17 2.37 -13.54
CA THR A 127 5.46 2.67 -14.16
C THR A 127 6.64 2.57 -13.18
N GLN A 128 6.38 2.80 -11.88
CA GLN A 128 7.36 2.64 -10.80
C GLN A 128 7.64 1.16 -10.45
N SER A 129 6.80 0.23 -10.88
CA SER A 129 7.01 -1.21 -10.67
C SER A 129 7.69 -1.90 -11.86
N LYS A 130 8.10 -1.15 -12.91
CA LYS A 130 8.95 -1.67 -13.98
C LYS A 130 10.29 -2.15 -13.39
N GLY A 131 10.54 -3.45 -13.45
CA GLY A 131 11.72 -4.11 -12.87
C GLY A 131 11.46 -4.87 -11.57
N ILE A 132 10.24 -4.80 -11.02
CA ILE A 132 9.81 -5.61 -9.88
C ILE A 132 9.16 -6.91 -10.39
N SER A 133 9.30 -7.99 -9.63
CA SER A 133 8.71 -9.30 -9.92
C SER A 133 7.24 -9.18 -10.36
N SER A 134 6.84 -9.95 -11.38
CA SER A 134 5.44 -10.04 -11.82
C SER A 134 4.49 -10.44 -10.69
N LYS A 135 5.01 -11.12 -9.65
CA LYS A 135 4.26 -11.46 -8.44
C LYS A 135 3.77 -10.24 -7.66
N PHE A 136 4.48 -9.10 -7.73
CA PHE A 136 4.08 -7.84 -7.08
C PHE A 136 2.71 -7.31 -7.53
N LYS A 137 2.20 -7.82 -8.66
CA LYS A 137 0.90 -7.44 -9.24
C LYS A 137 -0.29 -8.14 -8.56
N SER A 138 -0.05 -9.08 -7.64
CA SER A 138 -1.12 -9.76 -6.91
C SER A 138 -1.33 -9.15 -5.53
N PHE A 139 -2.58 -9.04 -5.09
CA PHE A 139 -2.91 -8.72 -3.70
C PHE A 139 -2.24 -9.68 -2.72
N SER A 140 -2.22 -10.97 -3.07
CA SER A 140 -1.60 -12.05 -2.30
C SER A 140 -0.08 -11.93 -2.12
N TYR A 141 0.58 -11.06 -2.88
CA TYR A 141 2.01 -10.77 -2.70
C TYR A 141 2.25 -9.79 -1.55
N LEU A 142 1.28 -8.92 -1.27
CA LEU A 142 1.38 -7.92 -0.20
C LEU A 142 0.69 -8.38 1.09
N TYR A 143 -0.39 -9.16 0.99
CA TYR A 143 -1.21 -9.58 2.12
C TYR A 143 -1.59 -11.05 2.01
N ASP A 144 -1.62 -11.75 3.14
CA ASP A 144 -2.33 -13.04 3.21
C ASP A 144 -3.83 -12.78 3.13
N GLU A 145 -4.48 -13.26 2.06
CA GLU A 145 -5.91 -13.03 1.82
C GLU A 145 -6.80 -13.60 2.92
N LYS A 146 -6.45 -14.78 3.46
CA LYS A 146 -7.25 -15.43 4.52
C LYS A 146 -7.15 -14.62 5.80
N GLN A 147 -5.96 -14.19 6.17
CA GLN A 147 -5.73 -13.37 7.34
C GLN A 147 -6.38 -11.98 7.18
N PHE A 148 -6.30 -11.38 6.00
CA PHE A 148 -6.94 -10.10 5.70
C PHE A 148 -8.46 -10.16 5.89
N ILE A 149 -9.11 -11.18 5.31
CA ILE A 149 -10.55 -11.40 5.47
C ILE A 149 -10.90 -11.66 6.95
N ALA A 150 -10.15 -12.54 7.63
CA ALA A 150 -10.42 -12.90 9.02
C ALA A 150 -10.24 -11.70 9.97
N ALA A 151 -9.21 -10.88 9.76
CA ALA A 151 -8.91 -9.72 10.61
C ALA A 151 -10.00 -8.65 10.52
N LEU A 152 -10.63 -8.50 9.36
CA LEU A 152 -11.65 -7.46 9.08
C LEU A 152 -13.09 -7.99 9.10
N ALA A 153 -13.31 -9.25 9.47
CA ALA A 153 -14.63 -9.88 9.44
C ALA A 153 -15.66 -9.16 10.33
N SER A 154 -15.21 -8.47 11.38
CA SER A 154 -16.05 -7.64 12.26
C SER A 154 -16.37 -6.26 11.70
N ASP A 155 -15.70 -5.85 10.63
CA ASP A 155 -15.69 -4.47 10.13
C ASP A 155 -16.33 -4.38 8.75
N VAL A 156 -16.00 -5.29 7.84
CA VAL A 156 -16.56 -5.31 6.49
C VAL A 156 -16.61 -6.74 5.96
N ILE A 157 -17.64 -7.06 5.17
CA ILE A 157 -17.71 -8.33 4.44
C ILE A 157 -16.76 -8.24 3.25
N ILE A 158 -15.80 -9.17 3.19
CA ILE A 158 -14.80 -9.23 2.13
C ILE A 158 -14.92 -10.56 1.40
N VAL A 159 -15.00 -10.51 0.07
CA VAL A 159 -15.03 -11.68 -0.81
C VAL A 159 -13.86 -11.65 -1.78
N ARG A 160 -13.37 -12.82 -2.19
CA ARG A 160 -12.25 -12.92 -3.13
C ARG A 160 -12.61 -12.44 -4.54
N ASN A 161 -13.82 -12.79 -4.98
CA ASN A 161 -14.31 -12.49 -6.31
C ASN A 161 -15.79 -12.07 -6.22
N LEU A 162 -16.26 -11.38 -7.26
CA LEU A 162 -17.70 -11.18 -7.44
C LEU A 162 -18.42 -12.52 -7.58
N PRO A 163 -19.68 -12.62 -7.12
CA PRO A 163 -20.58 -13.72 -7.46
C PRO A 163 -20.63 -13.98 -8.97
N SER A 164 -20.77 -15.25 -9.36
CA SER A 164 -20.65 -15.70 -10.77
C SER A 164 -21.65 -15.03 -11.71
N ASP A 165 -22.87 -14.75 -11.23
CA ASP A 165 -23.92 -14.03 -11.93
C ASP A 165 -23.56 -12.56 -12.21
N LEU A 166 -22.70 -11.96 -11.38
CA LEU A 166 -22.23 -10.58 -11.53
C LEU A 166 -20.89 -10.48 -12.28
N MET A 167 -20.17 -11.58 -12.47
CA MET A 167 -18.88 -11.57 -13.16
C MET A 167 -19.02 -11.19 -14.65
N GLU A 168 -20.08 -11.63 -15.30
CA GLU A 168 -20.31 -11.35 -16.73
C GLU A 168 -20.53 -9.85 -16.98
N GLY A 169 -21.36 -9.21 -16.15
CA GLY A 169 -21.60 -7.77 -16.22
C GLY A 169 -20.32 -6.96 -16.03
N ARG A 170 -19.43 -7.42 -15.15
CA ARG A 170 -18.10 -6.81 -14.96
C ARG A 170 -17.23 -6.97 -16.22
N ARG A 171 -17.20 -8.17 -16.82
CA ARG A 171 -16.44 -8.46 -18.04
C ARG A 171 -16.90 -7.59 -19.21
N GLN A 172 -18.21 -7.38 -19.32
CA GLN A 172 -18.84 -6.54 -20.34
C GLN A 172 -18.85 -5.04 -20.00
N LYS A 173 -18.26 -4.63 -18.88
CA LYS A 173 -18.19 -3.23 -18.40
C LYS A 173 -19.57 -2.58 -18.22
N GLN A 174 -20.56 -3.34 -17.77
CA GLN A 174 -21.93 -2.86 -17.55
C GLN A 174 -22.08 -2.05 -16.26
N TYR A 175 -21.14 -2.17 -15.33
CA TYR A 175 -21.23 -1.50 -14.03
C TYR A 175 -20.58 -0.10 -14.04
N PRO A 176 -21.13 0.86 -13.27
CA PRO A 176 -20.53 2.17 -13.10
C PRO A 176 -19.10 2.08 -12.55
N ILE A 177 -18.20 2.90 -13.09
CA ILE A 177 -16.81 3.01 -12.63
C ILE A 177 -16.53 4.43 -12.18
N PHE A 178 -16.03 4.60 -10.97
CA PHE A 178 -15.60 5.87 -10.41
C PHE A 178 -14.09 5.95 -10.28
N LYS A 179 -13.56 7.16 -10.42
CA LYS A 179 -12.15 7.51 -10.22
C LYS A 179 -12.06 8.62 -9.17
N PRO A 180 -12.27 8.29 -7.89
CA PRO A 180 -12.18 9.29 -6.83
C PRO A 180 -10.79 9.92 -6.82
N LYS A 181 -10.74 11.20 -6.47
CA LYS A 181 -9.46 11.90 -6.28
C LYS A 181 -8.85 11.45 -4.94
N SER A 182 -7.53 11.59 -4.80
CA SER A 182 -6.90 11.53 -3.49
C SER A 182 -7.59 12.55 -2.58
N SER A 183 -8.05 12.15 -1.39
CA SER A 183 -8.90 12.94 -0.46
C SER A 183 -10.35 13.24 -0.90
N SER A 184 -10.99 12.36 -1.68
CA SER A 184 -12.45 12.44 -1.90
C SER A 184 -13.20 12.41 -0.56
N SER A 185 -14.14 13.33 -0.35
CA SER A 185 -14.87 13.45 0.91
C SER A 185 -15.88 12.31 1.12
N PRO A 186 -16.29 12.02 2.37
CA PRO A 186 -17.39 11.09 2.63
C PRO A 186 -18.68 11.46 1.87
N ASN A 187 -18.97 12.75 1.68
CA ASN A 187 -20.15 13.22 0.96
C ASN A 187 -20.16 12.78 -0.51
N PHE A 188 -19.00 12.75 -1.18
CA PHE A 188 -18.89 12.20 -2.54
C PHE A 188 -19.37 10.74 -2.58
N TYR A 189 -18.95 9.93 -1.62
CA TYR A 189 -19.38 8.53 -1.54
C TYR A 189 -20.87 8.39 -1.24
N LEU A 190 -21.39 9.16 -0.28
CA LEU A 190 -22.78 9.07 0.16
C LEU A 190 -23.78 9.59 -0.89
N HIS A 191 -23.44 10.64 -1.63
CA HIS A 191 -24.36 11.30 -2.55
C HIS A 191 -24.15 10.93 -4.02
N GLU A 192 -22.95 10.51 -4.43
CA GLU A 192 -22.68 10.16 -5.83
C GLU A 192 -22.53 8.65 -6.03
N VAL A 193 -21.75 7.98 -5.16
CA VAL A 193 -21.44 6.55 -5.33
C VAL A 193 -22.58 5.67 -4.81
N LEU A 194 -23.10 5.94 -3.62
CA LEU A 194 -24.12 5.11 -2.96
C LEU A 194 -25.40 4.94 -3.79
N PRO A 195 -25.99 5.99 -4.41
CA PRO A 195 -27.20 5.80 -5.22
C PRO A 195 -26.96 4.89 -6.42
N LYS A 196 -25.77 4.97 -7.05
CA LYS A 196 -25.39 4.10 -8.16
C LYS A 196 -25.12 2.68 -7.71
N LEU A 197 -24.50 2.50 -6.55
CA LEU A 197 -24.32 1.19 -5.92
C LEU A 197 -25.66 0.51 -5.62
N LYS A 198 -26.60 1.22 -5.01
CA LYS A 198 -27.92 0.65 -4.68
C LYS A 198 -28.70 0.20 -5.92
N ASN A 199 -28.57 0.94 -7.02
CA ASN A 199 -29.22 0.65 -8.30
C ASN A 199 -28.53 -0.51 -9.04
N ALA A 200 -27.23 -0.38 -9.32
CA ALA A 200 -26.49 -1.35 -10.14
C ALA A 200 -26.05 -2.61 -9.37
N LYS A 201 -26.12 -2.59 -8.03
CA LYS A 201 -25.60 -3.62 -7.10
C LYS A 201 -24.10 -3.87 -7.16
N VAL A 202 -23.42 -3.36 -8.16
CA VAL A 202 -21.97 -3.46 -8.32
C VAL A 202 -21.44 -2.12 -8.85
N ILE A 203 -20.33 -1.65 -8.28
CA ILE A 203 -19.56 -0.53 -8.81
C ILE A 203 -18.07 -0.84 -8.80
N GLY A 204 -17.34 -0.18 -9.70
CA GLY A 204 -15.89 -0.23 -9.77
C GLY A 204 -15.25 1.05 -9.26
N LEU A 205 -14.18 0.93 -8.47
CA LEU A 205 -13.30 2.05 -8.12
C LEU A 205 -11.94 1.87 -8.79
N ILE A 206 -11.40 2.91 -9.41
CA ILE A 206 -10.03 2.92 -9.93
C ILE A 206 -9.23 4.01 -9.20
N LEU A 207 -8.21 3.60 -8.45
CA LEU A 207 -7.38 4.46 -7.61
C LEU A 207 -5.98 4.56 -8.23
N THR A 208 -5.47 5.78 -8.46
CA THR A 208 -4.16 6.01 -9.12
C THR A 208 -3.11 6.67 -8.25
N ASP A 209 -3.53 7.42 -7.23
CA ASP A 209 -2.64 8.36 -6.54
C ASP A 209 -2.40 8.06 -5.07
N GLY A 210 -2.93 6.94 -4.58
CA GLY A 210 -2.94 6.65 -3.15
C GLY A 210 -3.94 7.55 -2.44
N GLY A 211 -4.61 6.97 -1.43
CA GLY A 211 -5.76 7.61 -0.81
C GLY A 211 -6.95 7.78 -1.77
N CYS A 212 -8.15 7.54 -1.26
CA CYS A 212 -9.40 7.91 -1.90
C CYS A 212 -10.42 8.45 -0.89
N LEU A 213 -10.06 8.55 0.38
CA LEU A 213 -10.87 9.13 1.43
C LEU A 213 -10.06 10.23 2.13
N GLN A 214 -10.73 11.30 2.57
CA GLN A 214 -10.14 12.39 3.33
C GLN A 214 -9.95 12.00 4.80
#